data_AF-A0A6B1BLR0-F1
#
_entry.id   AF-A0A6B1BLR0-F1
#
_cell.length_a   1.000
_cell.length_b   1.000
_cell.length_c   1.000
_cell.angle_alpha   90.00
_cell.angle_beta   90.00
_cell.angle_gamma   90.00
#
_symmetry.space_group_name_H-M   'P 1'
#
loop_
_entity.id
_entity.type
_entity.pdbx_description
1 polymer ?
#
loop_
_entity_poly.entity_id
_entity_poly.type
_entity_poly.pdbx_seq_one_letter_code
_entity_poly.pdbx_strand_id
1 'polypeptide(L)'
;MNQFSLHPNVYATGNYPNLLGMLEQAWVSNHISGDGTMYLLSGFANYNGGVRFYSHFADHIENGGRIVAFFGGSTSQRLSSKQCVEAFLGCGAEVHVINRKNIFHAKCYGTQSSAGQSLIVTSGNFTSRGLSQNVEASVMLDNSFLQSSGFSWQVLSDSIFNQKWDLYQPNLNMPDEPAWQLLYDESYGATPLLEESYQITLLIILGHSDTARIQAYPGTNAGKGSQYFWLSKDCFDFFPPLTIKNRRGWKGTYSCIVMLHYLDIDVTDYRCRVTYEADNNRDFRLGTGPLRYTRVAQQGDLAAISRIGENEYTLKIFPQGKNDFDALIPYATTFIGHQGKKYGFISNNVFENLTGISPETPHP
;
A
#
# COMPACT_ATOMS: atom_id res chain seq x y z
N MET A 1 12.74 -16.89 -15.48
CA MET A 1 13.84 -17.10 -14.52
C MET A 1 13.26 -17.04 -13.13
N ASN A 2 13.47 -18.09 -12.34
CA ASN A 2 13.04 -18.15 -10.95
C ASN A 2 13.76 -17.10 -10.11
N GLN A 3 13.08 -16.51 -9.13
CA GLN A 3 13.66 -15.51 -8.22
C GLN A 3 13.20 -15.72 -6.79
N PHE A 4 14.07 -15.38 -5.85
CA PHE A 4 13.77 -15.30 -4.43
C PHE A 4 14.02 -13.88 -3.92
N SER A 5 13.15 -13.41 -3.02
CA SER A 5 13.36 -12.18 -2.26
C SER A 5 13.00 -12.38 -0.79
N LEU A 6 13.72 -11.68 0.07
CA LEU A 6 13.40 -11.41 1.46
C LEU A 6 13.31 -9.89 1.59
N HIS A 7 12.11 -9.36 1.70
CA HIS A 7 11.86 -7.92 1.82
C HIS A 7 11.56 -7.54 3.29
N PRO A 8 11.63 -6.26 3.69
CA PRO A 8 12.04 -5.09 2.91
C PRO A 8 13.57 -5.00 2.76
N ASN A 9 14.06 -4.94 1.51
CA ASN A 9 15.47 -4.68 1.17
C ASN A 9 16.52 -5.55 1.91
N VAL A 10 16.18 -6.79 2.29
CA VAL A 10 17.12 -7.68 3.01
C VAL A 10 17.97 -8.48 2.03
N TYR A 11 17.34 -9.19 1.09
CA TYR A 11 18.04 -10.03 0.13
C TYR A 11 17.19 -10.27 -1.13
N ALA A 12 17.82 -10.33 -2.30
CA ALA A 12 17.17 -10.71 -3.55
C ALA A 12 18.15 -11.41 -4.48
N THR A 13 17.70 -12.47 -5.16
CA THR A 13 18.52 -13.18 -6.17
C THR A 13 18.41 -12.57 -7.56
N GLY A 14 17.52 -11.59 -7.76
CA GLY A 14 17.24 -10.99 -9.06
C GLY A 14 16.67 -9.58 -8.96
N ASN A 15 16.01 -9.14 -10.04
CA ASN A 15 15.58 -7.74 -10.20
C ASN A 15 14.28 -7.39 -9.47
N TYR A 16 13.60 -8.36 -8.85
CA TYR A 16 12.37 -8.14 -8.10
C TYR A 16 12.64 -8.30 -6.60
N PRO A 17 13.00 -7.22 -5.87
CA PRO A 17 13.49 -7.30 -4.50
C PRO A 17 12.39 -7.49 -3.44
N ASN A 18 11.13 -7.50 -3.84
CA ASN A 18 9.98 -7.60 -2.94
C ASN A 18 8.76 -8.23 -3.64
N LEU A 19 7.74 -8.55 -2.84
CA LEU A 19 6.51 -9.18 -3.32
C LEU A 19 5.78 -8.28 -4.33
N LEU A 20 5.70 -6.97 -4.06
CA LEU A 20 5.08 -6.00 -4.96
C LEU A 20 5.71 -6.04 -6.36
N GLY A 21 7.04 -6.06 -6.47
CA GLY A 21 7.77 -6.15 -7.73
C GLY A 21 7.56 -7.47 -8.45
N MET A 22 7.47 -8.60 -7.72
CA MET A 22 7.15 -9.90 -8.32
C MET A 22 5.73 -9.92 -8.89
N LEU A 23 4.75 -9.35 -8.16
CA LEU A 23 3.37 -9.23 -8.61
C LEU A 23 3.24 -8.27 -9.80
N GLU A 24 3.95 -7.14 -9.81
CA GLU A 24 4.03 -6.26 -10.98
C GLU A 24 4.59 -7.00 -12.20
N GLN A 25 5.62 -7.83 -12.02
CA GLN A 25 6.13 -8.62 -13.11
C GLN A 25 5.08 -9.61 -13.64
N ALA A 26 4.37 -10.31 -12.76
CA ALA A 26 3.42 -11.34 -13.12
C ALA A 26 2.12 -10.79 -13.73
N TRP A 27 1.59 -9.68 -13.22
CA TRP A 27 0.27 -9.15 -13.59
C TRP A 27 0.31 -7.91 -14.48
N VAL A 28 1.47 -7.25 -14.60
CA VAL A 28 1.58 -6.00 -15.37
C VAL A 28 2.61 -6.13 -16.50
N SER A 29 3.86 -6.43 -16.18
CA SER A 29 4.95 -6.35 -17.17
C SER A 29 4.98 -7.53 -18.14
N ASN A 30 4.65 -8.74 -17.67
CA ASN A 30 4.72 -9.98 -18.46
C ASN A 30 3.34 -10.58 -18.72
N HIS A 31 2.32 -9.72 -18.81
CA HIS A 31 0.94 -10.12 -18.99
C HIS A 31 0.30 -9.28 -20.09
N ILE A 32 -0.46 -9.93 -20.97
CA ILE A 32 -1.27 -9.25 -21.98
C ILE A 32 -2.67 -9.12 -21.41
N SER A 33 -3.16 -7.88 -21.29
CA SER A 33 -4.51 -7.61 -20.81
C SER A 33 -5.55 -8.39 -21.61
N GLY A 34 -6.45 -9.08 -20.91
CA GLY A 34 -7.45 -9.98 -21.51
C GLY A 34 -7.02 -11.44 -21.67
N ASP A 35 -5.72 -11.75 -21.66
CA ASP A 35 -5.24 -13.10 -21.90
C ASP A 35 -5.29 -13.98 -20.64
N GLY A 36 -6.26 -14.89 -20.58
CA GLY A 36 -6.33 -15.92 -19.55
C GLY A 36 -6.79 -15.43 -18.17
N THR A 37 -6.26 -16.05 -17.12
CA THR A 37 -6.73 -15.88 -15.74
C THR A 37 -5.61 -15.44 -14.80
N MET A 38 -5.87 -14.40 -14.00
CA MET A 38 -5.05 -14.05 -12.84
C MET A 38 -5.60 -14.73 -11.58
N TYR A 39 -4.72 -15.31 -10.77
CA TYR A 39 -5.08 -16.02 -9.55
C TYR A 39 -4.51 -15.33 -8.33
N LEU A 40 -5.34 -15.22 -7.28
CA LEU A 40 -4.97 -14.67 -6.00
C LEU A 40 -5.50 -15.55 -4.88
N LEU A 41 -4.60 -16.14 -4.09
CA LEU A 41 -4.95 -16.90 -2.89
C LEU A 41 -4.28 -16.19 -1.72
N SER A 42 -5.07 -15.69 -0.76
CA SER A 42 -4.51 -15.03 0.41
C SER A 42 -5.38 -15.22 1.65
N GLY A 43 -4.76 -15.62 2.76
CA GLY A 43 -5.47 -15.78 4.02
C GLY A 43 -5.96 -14.46 4.63
N PHE A 44 -5.27 -13.36 4.34
CA PHE A 44 -5.63 -12.03 4.81
C PHE A 44 -5.60 -11.04 3.64
N ALA A 45 -6.52 -10.08 3.63
CA ALA A 45 -6.53 -9.04 2.62
C ALA A 45 -7.13 -7.71 3.09
N ASN A 46 -6.49 -6.62 2.70
CA ASN A 46 -6.98 -5.27 3.00
C ASN A 46 -6.94 -4.38 1.76
N TYR A 47 -7.66 -3.25 1.76
CA TYR A 47 -7.85 -2.43 0.56
C TYR A 47 -6.52 -1.94 -0.01
N ASN A 48 -5.61 -1.48 0.84
CA ASN A 48 -4.29 -1.00 0.43
C ASN A 48 -3.37 -2.12 -0.10
N GLY A 49 -3.70 -3.39 0.12
CA GLY A 49 -3.05 -4.52 -0.57
C GLY A 49 -3.33 -4.52 -2.08
N GLY A 50 -4.47 -3.99 -2.53
CA GLY A 50 -4.87 -4.05 -3.94
C GLY A 50 -4.74 -2.76 -4.74
N VAL A 51 -4.50 -1.61 -4.11
CA VAL A 51 -4.50 -0.29 -4.79
C VAL A 51 -3.52 -0.19 -5.97
N ARG A 52 -2.45 -0.97 -5.96
CA ARG A 52 -1.52 -1.05 -7.08
C ARG A 52 -2.14 -1.73 -8.30
N PHE A 53 -3.04 -2.68 -8.10
CA PHE A 53 -3.46 -3.64 -9.12
C PHE A 53 -4.91 -3.45 -9.58
N TYR A 54 -5.76 -2.77 -8.83
CA TYR A 54 -7.18 -2.63 -9.18
C TYR A 54 -7.44 -2.03 -10.58
N SER A 55 -6.63 -1.07 -11.05
CA SER A 55 -6.75 -0.53 -12.42
C SER A 55 -6.41 -1.59 -13.47
N HIS A 56 -5.33 -2.34 -13.26
CA HIS A 56 -4.94 -3.44 -14.15
C HIS A 56 -5.92 -4.61 -14.12
N PHE A 57 -6.54 -4.87 -12.97
CA PHE A 57 -7.56 -5.90 -12.84
C PHE A 57 -8.82 -5.55 -13.63
N ALA A 58 -9.27 -4.30 -13.54
CA ALA A 58 -10.39 -3.81 -14.33
C ALA A 58 -10.09 -3.88 -15.84
N ASP A 59 -8.90 -3.41 -16.26
CA ASP A 59 -8.48 -3.47 -17.66
C ASP A 59 -8.38 -4.92 -18.18
N HIS A 60 -7.82 -5.85 -17.40
CA HIS A 60 -7.75 -7.26 -17.78
C HIS A 60 -9.13 -7.88 -17.99
N ILE A 61 -10.08 -7.58 -17.11
CA ILE A 61 -11.45 -8.08 -17.19
C ILE A 61 -12.21 -7.43 -18.36
N GLU A 62 -12.06 -6.13 -18.57
CA GLU A 62 -12.68 -5.40 -19.70
C GLU A 62 -12.21 -5.96 -21.06
N ASN A 63 -10.97 -6.43 -21.13
CA ASN A 63 -10.41 -7.07 -22.32
C ASN A 63 -10.70 -8.58 -22.43
N GLY A 64 -11.62 -9.13 -21.62
CA GLY A 64 -12.10 -10.51 -21.72
C GLY A 64 -11.36 -11.52 -20.84
N GLY A 65 -10.43 -11.05 -20.00
CA GLY A 65 -9.70 -11.87 -19.05
C GLY A 65 -10.52 -12.20 -17.80
N ARG A 66 -10.00 -13.12 -16.99
CA ARG A 66 -10.62 -13.51 -15.71
C ARG A 66 -9.70 -13.26 -14.53
N ILE A 67 -10.29 -13.03 -13.35
CA ILE A 67 -9.58 -12.96 -12.08
C ILE A 67 -10.32 -13.83 -11.08
N VAL A 68 -9.60 -14.76 -10.45
CA VAL A 68 -10.15 -15.66 -9.44
C VAL A 68 -9.40 -15.44 -8.13
N ALA A 69 -10.13 -14.97 -7.11
CA ALA A 69 -9.58 -14.64 -5.80
C ALA A 69 -10.18 -15.54 -4.70
N PHE A 70 -9.32 -16.16 -3.90
CA PHE A 70 -9.68 -16.90 -2.70
C PHE A 70 -9.14 -16.20 -1.46
N PHE A 71 -10.05 -15.84 -0.56
CA PHE A 71 -9.75 -15.14 0.68
C PHE A 71 -10.14 -15.95 1.92
N GLY A 72 -9.39 -15.79 3.01
CA GLY A 72 -9.85 -16.21 4.33
C GLY A 72 -10.96 -15.29 4.85
N GLY A 73 -12.00 -15.88 5.46
CA GLY A 73 -13.07 -15.15 6.13
C GLY A 73 -13.33 -15.69 7.53
N SER A 74 -13.68 -14.80 8.46
CA SER A 74 -14.00 -15.16 9.85
C SER A 74 -14.87 -14.10 10.51
N THR A 75 -15.81 -14.54 11.34
CA THR A 75 -16.64 -13.64 12.17
C THR A 75 -15.91 -13.15 13.42
N SER A 76 -14.75 -13.72 13.76
CA SER A 76 -14.02 -13.45 15.00
C SER A 76 -12.55 -13.05 14.79
N GLN A 77 -12.07 -13.03 13.54
CA GLN A 77 -10.72 -12.64 13.18
C GLN A 77 -10.75 -11.70 11.97
N ARG A 78 -9.88 -10.70 11.98
CA ARG A 78 -9.73 -9.72 10.89
C ARG A 78 -8.88 -10.31 9.78
N LEU A 79 -9.46 -11.23 9.01
CA LEU A 79 -8.79 -11.90 7.90
C LEU A 79 -8.80 -11.03 6.64
N SER A 80 -9.94 -10.97 5.96
CA SER A 80 -10.15 -10.11 4.80
C SER A 80 -11.19 -9.03 5.07
N SER A 81 -10.95 -7.86 4.51
CA SER A 81 -11.81 -6.69 4.65
C SER A 81 -12.97 -6.67 3.67
N LYS A 82 -14.05 -6.01 4.06
CA LYS A 82 -15.17 -5.67 3.17
C LYS A 82 -14.69 -4.80 2.01
N GLN A 83 -13.91 -3.76 2.31
CA GLN A 83 -13.44 -2.79 1.31
C GLN A 83 -12.60 -3.46 0.22
N CYS A 84 -11.70 -4.39 0.56
CA CYS A 84 -10.92 -5.12 -0.44
C CYS A 84 -11.82 -6.00 -1.31
N VAL A 85 -12.74 -6.77 -0.71
CA VAL A 85 -13.66 -7.63 -1.45
C VAL A 85 -14.58 -6.82 -2.37
N GLU A 86 -15.13 -5.70 -1.89
CA GLU A 86 -15.91 -4.76 -2.70
C GLU A 86 -15.10 -4.25 -3.90
N ALA A 87 -13.81 -3.94 -3.71
CA ALA A 87 -12.95 -3.48 -4.79
C ALA A 87 -12.72 -4.56 -5.85
N PHE A 88 -12.47 -5.82 -5.45
CA PHE A 88 -12.34 -6.96 -6.38
C PHE A 88 -13.63 -7.21 -7.16
N LEU A 89 -14.77 -7.29 -6.46
CA LEU A 89 -16.07 -7.46 -7.10
C LEU A 89 -16.40 -6.29 -8.03
N GLY A 90 -16.04 -5.06 -7.64
CA GLY A 90 -16.22 -3.86 -8.45
C GLY A 90 -15.36 -3.82 -9.72
N CYS A 91 -14.25 -4.56 -9.76
CA CYS A 91 -13.47 -4.81 -10.98
C CYS A 91 -14.10 -5.91 -11.85
N GLY A 92 -15.03 -6.71 -11.32
CA GLY A 92 -15.63 -7.87 -11.99
C GLY A 92 -14.94 -9.21 -11.66
N ALA A 93 -14.09 -9.26 -10.61
CA ALA A 93 -13.39 -10.49 -10.25
C ALA A 93 -14.33 -11.54 -9.63
N GLU A 94 -14.01 -12.81 -9.84
CA GLU A 94 -14.64 -13.94 -9.15
C GLU A 94 -14.03 -14.06 -7.75
N VAL A 95 -14.80 -13.75 -6.72
CA VAL A 95 -14.31 -13.74 -5.33
C VAL A 95 -14.94 -14.90 -4.54
N HIS A 96 -14.09 -15.62 -3.82
CA HIS A 96 -14.45 -16.72 -2.94
C HIS A 96 -13.92 -16.45 -1.54
N VAL A 97 -14.79 -16.49 -0.53
CA VAL A 97 -14.45 -16.35 0.89
C VAL A 97 -14.56 -17.71 1.56
N ILE A 98 -13.46 -18.19 2.13
CA ILE A 98 -13.35 -19.50 2.76
C ILE A 98 -13.41 -19.31 4.28
N ASN A 99 -14.46 -19.85 4.91
CA ASN A 99 -14.59 -19.90 6.37
C ASN A 99 -14.15 -21.27 6.88
N ARG A 100 -13.08 -21.31 7.69
CA ARG A 100 -12.63 -22.54 8.34
C ARG A 100 -12.00 -22.21 9.69
N LYS A 101 -12.21 -23.09 10.68
CA LYS A 101 -11.51 -23.00 11.98
C LYS A 101 -9.99 -23.06 11.81
N ASN A 102 -9.51 -24.00 11.01
CA ASN A 102 -8.14 -23.99 10.50
C ASN A 102 -8.15 -23.12 9.25
N ILE A 103 -7.84 -21.84 9.46
CA ILE A 103 -8.03 -20.78 8.47
C ILE A 103 -7.33 -21.10 7.14
N PHE A 104 -7.90 -20.59 6.06
CA PHE A 104 -7.22 -20.56 4.77
C PHE A 104 -5.97 -19.68 4.92
N HIS A 105 -4.78 -20.29 4.99
CA HIS A 105 -3.54 -19.59 5.35
C HIS A 105 -2.55 -19.48 4.18
N ALA A 106 -2.87 -20.11 3.05
CA ALA A 106 -2.05 -20.08 1.85
C ALA A 106 -1.94 -18.64 1.30
N LYS A 107 -0.77 -18.34 0.73
CA LYS A 107 -0.50 -17.08 0.04
C LYS A 107 0.25 -17.40 -1.24
N CYS A 108 -0.46 -17.36 -2.34
CA CYS A 108 0.13 -17.54 -3.66
C CYS A 108 -0.62 -16.76 -4.72
N TYR A 109 0.12 -16.32 -5.71
CA TYR A 109 -0.33 -15.38 -6.72
C TYR A 109 0.23 -15.79 -8.07
N GLY A 110 -0.43 -15.46 -9.17
CA GLY A 110 0.15 -15.69 -10.49
C GLY A 110 -0.87 -15.63 -11.59
N THR A 111 -0.51 -16.26 -12.71
CA THR A 111 -1.29 -16.23 -13.94
C THR A 111 -1.29 -17.58 -14.65
N GLN A 112 -2.34 -17.82 -15.42
CA GLN A 112 -2.40 -18.82 -16.48
C GLN A 112 -2.87 -18.12 -17.75
N SER A 113 -2.01 -18.07 -18.77
CA SER A 113 -2.26 -17.37 -20.03
C SER A 113 -1.76 -18.17 -21.23
N SER A 114 -1.90 -17.62 -22.44
CA SER A 114 -1.35 -18.24 -23.66
C SER A 114 0.18 -18.42 -23.60
N ALA A 115 0.88 -17.58 -22.83
CA ALA A 115 2.32 -17.67 -22.59
C ALA A 115 2.73 -18.77 -21.57
N GLY A 116 1.75 -19.45 -20.96
CA GLY A 116 1.97 -20.47 -19.95
C GLY A 116 1.55 -20.02 -18.54
N GLN A 117 2.25 -20.51 -17.53
CA GLN A 117 1.91 -20.25 -16.13
C GLN A 117 3.01 -19.48 -15.39
N SER A 118 2.59 -18.67 -14.43
CA SER A 118 3.47 -18.07 -13.43
C SER A 118 2.93 -18.33 -12.03
N LEU A 119 3.82 -18.52 -11.06
CA LEU A 119 3.46 -18.78 -9.67
C LEU A 119 4.41 -18.01 -8.75
N ILE A 120 3.84 -17.31 -7.79
CA ILE A 120 4.54 -16.67 -6.70
C ILE A 120 4.02 -17.32 -5.42
N VAL A 121 4.92 -17.89 -4.63
CA VAL A 121 4.63 -18.43 -3.29
C VAL A 121 5.31 -17.53 -2.27
N THR A 122 4.60 -17.11 -1.23
CA THR A 122 5.12 -16.12 -0.30
C THR A 122 4.59 -16.30 1.12
N SER A 123 5.23 -15.61 2.05
CA SER A 123 4.74 -15.37 3.41
C SER A 123 3.89 -14.09 3.51
N GLY A 124 3.96 -13.21 2.51
CA GLY A 124 3.20 -11.97 2.43
C GLY A 124 1.74 -12.16 2.03
N ASN A 125 0.83 -11.76 2.91
CA ASN A 125 -0.60 -11.65 2.60
C ASN A 125 -0.88 -10.48 1.64
N PHE A 126 -2.09 -10.46 1.05
CA PHE A 126 -2.55 -9.39 0.16
C PHE A 126 -3.02 -8.17 0.96
N THR A 127 -2.13 -7.69 1.81
CA THR A 127 -2.35 -6.59 2.75
C THR A 127 -1.25 -5.56 2.53
N SER A 128 -1.52 -4.31 2.90
CA SER A 128 -0.51 -3.25 2.87
C SER A 128 0.84 -3.67 3.46
N ARG A 129 0.85 -4.17 4.70
CA ARG A 129 2.07 -4.61 5.40
C ARG A 129 2.79 -5.77 4.71
N GLY A 130 2.03 -6.75 4.22
CA GLY A 130 2.59 -7.91 3.50
C GLY A 130 3.21 -7.56 2.16
N LEU A 131 2.88 -6.39 1.58
CA LEU A 131 3.47 -5.88 0.35
C LEU A 131 4.60 -4.86 0.58
N SER A 132 4.66 -4.23 1.76
CA SER A 132 5.60 -3.14 2.07
C SER A 132 6.64 -3.49 3.14
N GLN A 133 6.23 -3.51 4.41
CA GLN A 133 7.15 -3.39 5.55
C GLN A 133 7.41 -4.70 6.30
N ASN A 134 6.54 -5.70 6.18
CA ASN A 134 6.78 -6.97 6.86
C ASN A 134 8.04 -7.66 6.33
N VAL A 135 8.72 -8.40 7.21
CA VAL A 135 9.80 -9.28 6.77
C VAL A 135 9.20 -10.51 6.09
N GLU A 136 9.12 -10.50 4.76
CA GLU A 136 8.45 -11.55 3.98
C GLU A 136 9.40 -12.17 2.96
N ALA A 137 9.40 -13.50 2.92
CA ALA A 137 10.03 -14.30 1.89
C ALA A 137 9.04 -14.54 0.73
N SER A 138 9.51 -14.38 -0.51
CA SER A 138 8.74 -14.66 -1.73
C SER A 138 9.59 -15.39 -2.77
N VAL A 139 9.02 -16.40 -3.42
CA VAL A 139 9.62 -17.13 -4.55
C VAL A 139 8.73 -16.94 -5.76
N MET A 140 9.29 -16.47 -6.87
CA MET A 140 8.66 -16.44 -8.18
C MET A 140 9.19 -17.59 -9.04
N LEU A 141 8.28 -18.37 -9.61
CA LEU A 141 8.56 -19.53 -10.46
C LEU A 141 8.07 -19.26 -11.88
N ASP A 142 8.91 -19.59 -12.85
CA ASP A 142 8.63 -19.41 -14.26
C ASP A 142 7.94 -20.61 -14.91
N ASN A 143 7.46 -20.40 -16.14
CA ASN A 143 6.68 -21.39 -16.87
C ASN A 143 7.42 -22.72 -17.10
N SER A 144 8.72 -22.70 -17.39
CA SER A 144 9.47 -23.94 -17.66
C SER A 144 9.61 -24.80 -16.39
N PHE A 145 9.82 -24.17 -15.24
CA PHE A 145 9.81 -24.87 -13.95
C PHE A 145 8.42 -25.42 -13.62
N LEU A 146 7.36 -24.63 -13.83
CA LEU A 146 5.99 -25.05 -13.52
C LEU A 146 5.51 -26.20 -14.42
N GLN A 147 5.87 -26.19 -15.70
CA GLN A 147 5.61 -27.30 -16.61
C GLN A 147 6.33 -28.58 -16.17
N SER A 148 7.62 -28.51 -15.80
CA SER A 148 8.37 -29.70 -15.39
C SER A 148 7.94 -30.26 -14.03
N SER A 149 7.40 -29.42 -13.15
CA SER A 149 6.83 -29.82 -11.85
C SER A 149 5.37 -30.26 -11.92
N GLY A 150 4.71 -30.12 -13.09
CA GLY A 150 3.30 -30.50 -13.26
C GLY A 150 2.30 -29.58 -12.56
N PHE A 151 2.70 -28.33 -12.26
CA PHE A 151 1.80 -27.35 -11.64
C PHE A 151 0.70 -26.89 -12.61
N SER A 152 -0.53 -26.74 -12.10
CA SER A 152 -1.65 -26.14 -12.83
C SER A 152 -2.56 -25.34 -11.89
N TRP A 153 -2.76 -24.05 -12.21
CA TRP A 153 -3.71 -23.20 -11.50
C TRP A 153 -5.14 -23.73 -11.56
N GLN A 154 -5.58 -24.19 -12.73
CA GLN A 154 -6.91 -24.79 -12.91
C GLN A 154 -7.09 -25.98 -11.95
N VAL A 155 -6.16 -26.94 -11.97
CA VAL A 155 -6.21 -28.12 -11.08
C VAL A 155 -6.19 -27.72 -9.60
N LEU A 156 -5.39 -26.73 -9.22
CA LEU A 156 -5.37 -26.19 -7.86
C LEU A 156 -6.74 -25.61 -7.47
N SER A 157 -7.34 -24.78 -8.32
CA SER A 157 -8.63 -24.15 -8.06
C SER A 157 -9.76 -25.19 -7.96
N ASP A 158 -9.82 -26.13 -8.90
CA ASP A 158 -10.79 -27.23 -8.88
C ASP A 158 -10.62 -28.09 -7.61
N SER A 159 -9.38 -28.32 -7.19
CA SER A 159 -9.09 -29.06 -5.96
C SER A 159 -9.62 -28.34 -4.72
N ILE A 160 -9.52 -27.00 -4.65
CA ILE A 160 -10.10 -26.19 -3.57
C ILE A 160 -11.62 -26.33 -3.56
N PHE A 161 -12.30 -26.18 -4.70
CA PHE A 161 -13.75 -26.33 -4.80
C PHE A 161 -14.23 -27.72 -4.38
N ASN A 162 -13.43 -28.76 -4.62
CA ASN A 162 -13.76 -30.14 -4.28
C ASN A 162 -13.54 -30.52 -2.81
N GLN A 163 -12.95 -29.65 -1.97
CA GLN A 163 -12.68 -29.97 -0.56
C GLN A 163 -13.91 -29.97 0.35
N LYS A 164 -15.10 -29.58 -0.16
CA LYS A 164 -16.33 -29.40 0.65
C LYS A 164 -16.12 -28.43 1.83
N TRP A 165 -15.31 -27.40 1.63
CA TRP A 165 -15.17 -26.32 2.60
C TRP A 165 -16.35 -25.36 2.55
N ASP A 166 -16.57 -24.62 3.63
CA ASP A 166 -17.55 -23.53 3.65
C ASP A 166 -17.01 -22.36 2.82
N LEU A 167 -17.36 -22.37 1.54
CA LEU A 167 -16.95 -21.40 0.53
C LEU A 167 -18.14 -20.54 0.13
N TYR A 168 -17.97 -19.23 0.25
CA TYR A 168 -19.00 -18.24 -0.01
C TYR A 168 -18.60 -17.35 -1.18
N GLN A 169 -19.57 -16.93 -1.99
CA GLN A 169 -19.37 -15.97 -3.08
C GLN A 169 -20.13 -14.69 -2.75
N PRO A 170 -19.48 -13.65 -2.21
CA PRO A 170 -20.15 -12.39 -1.91
C PRO A 170 -20.64 -11.71 -3.19
N ASN A 171 -21.82 -11.08 -3.11
CA ASN A 171 -22.41 -10.30 -4.21
C ASN A 171 -22.65 -8.86 -3.76
N LEU A 172 -22.23 -7.88 -4.58
CA LEU A 172 -22.42 -6.45 -4.31
C LEU A 172 -23.89 -6.05 -4.18
N ASN A 173 -24.81 -6.78 -4.82
CA ASN A 173 -26.24 -6.52 -4.77
C ASN A 173 -26.93 -7.18 -3.56
N MET A 174 -26.21 -7.96 -2.76
CA MET A 174 -26.75 -8.71 -1.62
C MET A 174 -25.87 -8.54 -0.38
N PRO A 175 -25.78 -7.31 0.19
CA PRO A 175 -24.87 -6.99 1.30
C PRO A 175 -25.20 -7.72 2.62
N ASP A 176 -26.42 -8.25 2.75
CA ASP A 176 -26.88 -8.96 3.96
C ASP A 176 -26.53 -10.46 3.95
N GLU A 177 -25.91 -10.97 2.88
CA GLU A 177 -25.52 -12.38 2.80
C GLU A 177 -24.47 -12.79 3.84
N PRO A 178 -24.48 -14.06 4.29
CA PRO A 178 -23.52 -14.56 5.28
C PRO A 178 -22.05 -14.31 4.91
N ALA A 179 -21.73 -14.28 3.61
CA ALA A 179 -20.39 -13.99 3.11
C ALA A 179 -19.83 -12.66 3.66
N TRP A 180 -20.66 -11.64 3.77
CA TRP A 180 -20.26 -10.30 4.23
C TRP A 180 -20.03 -10.22 5.73
N GLN A 181 -20.59 -11.14 6.51
CA GLN A 181 -20.36 -11.24 7.95
C GLN A 181 -18.99 -11.82 8.29
N LEU A 182 -18.35 -12.50 7.32
CA LEU A 182 -17.00 -13.07 7.45
C LEU A 182 -15.89 -12.04 7.19
N LEU A 183 -16.26 -10.81 6.81
CA LEU A 183 -15.35 -9.77 6.39
C LEU A 183 -15.39 -8.62 7.40
N TYR A 184 -14.21 -8.13 7.80
CA TYR A 184 -14.12 -7.03 8.75
C TYR A 184 -14.22 -5.67 8.04
N ASP A 185 -14.64 -4.63 8.77
CA ASP A 185 -14.75 -3.27 8.26
C ASP A 185 -13.45 -2.48 8.54
N GLU A 186 -12.84 -1.91 7.51
CA GLU A 186 -11.66 -1.02 7.63
C GLU A 186 -12.02 0.45 7.88
N SER A 187 -13.31 0.80 7.98
CA SER A 187 -13.74 2.18 8.20
C SER A 187 -13.30 2.69 9.57
N TYR A 188 -12.99 3.98 9.63
CA TYR A 188 -12.59 4.68 10.85
C TYR A 188 -13.55 4.42 12.02
N GLY A 189 -12.99 4.09 13.19
CA GLY A 189 -13.77 3.82 14.40
C GLY A 189 -14.39 2.42 14.46
N ALA A 190 -14.26 1.60 13.41
CA ALA A 190 -14.62 0.18 13.46
C ALA A 190 -13.55 -0.67 14.18
N THR A 191 -12.35 -0.11 14.40
CA THR A 191 -11.24 -0.75 15.11
C THR A 191 -10.86 0.06 16.36
N PRO A 192 -10.76 -0.55 17.55
CA PRO A 192 -10.26 0.16 18.73
C PRO A 192 -8.75 0.39 18.64
N LEU A 193 -8.30 1.58 19.07
CA LEU A 193 -6.94 2.05 19.36
C LEU A 193 -5.81 1.65 18.38
N LEU A 194 -4.99 2.62 17.98
CA LEU A 194 -3.81 2.34 17.15
C LEU A 194 -2.89 1.36 17.90
N GLU A 195 -2.67 0.15 17.36
CA GLU A 195 -1.71 -0.78 17.96
C GLU A 195 -0.31 -0.15 17.92
N GLU A 196 0.50 -0.41 18.94
CA GLU A 196 1.87 0.13 19.09
C GLU A 196 2.73 -0.09 17.82
N SER A 197 2.53 -1.21 17.12
CA SER A 197 3.26 -1.51 15.87
C SER A 197 2.96 -0.54 14.71
N TYR A 198 1.90 0.28 14.81
CA TYR A 198 1.57 1.33 13.85
C TYR A 198 1.96 2.73 14.32
N GLN A 199 2.49 2.89 15.55
CA GLN A 199 3.02 4.14 16.07
C GLN A 199 4.43 4.39 15.52
N ILE A 200 4.48 4.78 14.24
CA ILE A 200 5.71 5.03 13.50
C ILE A 200 5.74 6.44 12.90
N THR A 201 6.96 6.91 12.69
CA THR A 201 7.27 8.19 12.05
C THR A 201 7.97 7.94 10.72
N LEU A 202 7.39 8.46 9.64
CA LEU A 202 8.01 8.52 8.32
C LEU A 202 8.95 9.72 8.27
N LEU A 203 10.24 9.46 8.03
CA LEU A 203 11.25 10.47 7.79
C LEU A 203 11.50 10.59 6.30
N ILE A 204 11.55 11.82 5.77
CA ILE A 204 11.76 12.04 4.33
C ILE A 204 12.54 13.31 4.03
N ILE A 205 13.58 13.20 3.20
CA ILE A 205 14.36 14.36 2.73
C ILE A 205 13.53 15.12 1.70
N LEU A 206 13.40 16.44 1.88
CA LEU A 206 12.66 17.30 0.98
C LEU A 206 13.50 17.75 -0.21
N GLY A 207 12.95 17.56 -1.41
CA GLY A 207 13.52 18.03 -2.66
C GLY A 207 13.03 19.43 -3.06
N HIS A 208 13.50 19.88 -4.22
CA HIS A 208 13.05 21.16 -4.80
C HIS A 208 11.54 21.18 -5.07
N SER A 209 10.99 20.11 -5.64
CA SER A 209 9.56 20.03 -5.99
C SER A 209 8.64 20.09 -4.77
N ASP A 210 9.12 19.63 -3.61
CA ASP A 210 8.40 19.65 -2.34
C ASP A 210 8.34 21.06 -1.74
N THR A 211 9.36 21.89 -1.97
CA THR A 211 9.58 23.14 -1.21
C THR A 211 9.46 24.41 -2.06
N ALA A 212 9.48 24.30 -3.40
CA ALA A 212 9.46 25.46 -4.30
C ALA A 212 8.32 26.47 -4.00
N ARG A 213 7.11 25.99 -3.71
CA ARG A 213 5.96 26.87 -3.41
C ARG A 213 5.86 27.26 -1.93
N ILE A 214 6.55 26.54 -1.05
CA ILE A 214 6.75 26.92 0.36
C ILE A 214 7.68 28.14 0.41
N GLN A 215 8.74 28.15 -0.41
CA GLN A 215 9.74 29.22 -0.48
C GLN A 215 9.33 30.42 -1.35
N ALA A 216 8.28 30.30 -2.18
CA ALA A 216 7.83 31.38 -3.04
C ALA A 216 7.37 32.63 -2.26
N TYR A 217 7.44 33.80 -2.87
CA TYR A 217 6.82 35.01 -2.32
C TYR A 217 5.30 34.99 -2.55
N PRO A 218 4.48 35.45 -1.58
CA PRO A 218 3.04 35.62 -1.76
C PRO A 218 2.70 36.40 -3.04
N GLY A 219 1.66 35.98 -3.75
CA GLY A 219 1.20 36.62 -4.99
C GLY A 219 2.00 36.29 -6.25
N THR A 220 3.16 35.64 -6.14
CA THR A 220 3.96 35.27 -7.32
C THR A 220 3.44 34.02 -8.03
N ASN A 221 3.71 33.92 -9.33
CA ASN A 221 3.39 32.73 -10.12
C ASN A 221 4.14 31.48 -9.63
N ALA A 222 5.33 31.64 -9.03
CA ALA A 222 6.14 30.55 -8.51
C ALA A 222 5.42 29.76 -7.41
N GLY A 223 4.54 30.42 -6.65
CA GLY A 223 3.75 29.76 -5.62
C GLY A 223 2.39 29.24 -6.08
N LYS A 224 2.04 29.25 -7.38
CA LYS A 224 0.75 28.73 -7.87
C LYS A 224 0.79 27.22 -8.15
N GLY A 225 -0.37 26.59 -8.22
CA GLY A 225 -0.53 25.15 -8.52
C GLY A 225 -0.53 24.25 -7.28
N SER A 226 -0.68 22.95 -7.49
CA SER A 226 -0.75 21.99 -6.39
C SER A 226 0.56 21.91 -5.60
N GLN A 227 0.44 21.77 -4.28
CA GLN A 227 1.55 21.68 -3.34
C GLN A 227 1.51 20.32 -2.66
N TYR A 228 2.61 19.57 -2.78
CA TYR A 228 2.73 18.22 -2.24
C TYR A 228 4.09 17.99 -1.63
N PHE A 229 4.15 17.12 -0.63
CA PHE A 229 5.34 16.32 -0.39
C PHE A 229 5.20 15.00 -1.12
N TRP A 230 6.20 14.67 -1.93
CA TRP A 230 6.34 13.36 -2.55
C TRP A 230 6.84 12.37 -1.51
N LEU A 231 6.06 11.33 -1.21
CA LEU A 231 6.41 10.30 -0.24
C LEU A 231 6.94 9.05 -0.96
N SER A 232 7.22 7.99 -0.20
CA SER A 232 7.69 6.72 -0.76
C SER A 232 6.57 5.94 -1.47
N LYS A 233 6.97 5.05 -2.37
CA LYS A 233 6.12 4.00 -2.96
C LYS A 233 5.66 2.98 -1.92
N ASP A 234 6.38 2.82 -0.82
CA ASP A 234 6.16 1.77 0.17
C ASP A 234 5.30 2.21 1.37
N CYS A 235 4.56 3.33 1.25
CA CYS A 235 3.73 3.87 2.31
C CYS A 235 2.31 3.24 2.41
N PHE A 236 2.11 2.04 1.85
CA PHE A 236 0.79 1.39 1.78
C PHE A 236 0.18 1.10 3.16
N ASP A 237 1.00 0.81 4.16
CA ASP A 237 0.59 0.49 5.53
C ASP A 237 0.65 1.67 6.49
N PHE A 238 1.29 2.76 6.06
CA PHE A 238 1.43 3.97 6.85
C PHE A 238 0.13 4.79 6.88
N PHE A 239 -0.69 4.72 5.83
CA PHE A 239 -1.93 5.48 5.68
C PHE A 239 -3.18 4.60 5.82
N PRO A 240 -4.35 5.20 6.14
CA PRO A 240 -5.64 4.51 6.10
C PRO A 240 -5.98 3.93 4.72
N PRO A 241 -7.05 3.13 4.61
CA PRO A 241 -7.56 2.64 3.32
C PRO A 241 -7.78 3.76 2.31
N LEU A 242 -7.16 3.66 1.13
CA LEU A 242 -7.17 4.68 0.07
C LEU A 242 -8.43 4.59 -0.82
N THR A 243 -9.61 4.55 -0.20
CA THR A 243 -10.88 4.23 -0.86
C THR A 243 -11.44 5.36 -1.76
N ILE A 244 -10.89 6.58 -1.67
CA ILE A 244 -11.35 7.72 -2.47
C ILE A 244 -10.67 7.69 -3.84
N LYS A 245 -11.37 7.13 -4.83
CA LYS A 245 -10.92 7.08 -6.23
C LYS A 245 -11.05 8.44 -6.92
N ASN A 246 -10.19 8.74 -7.89
CA ASN A 246 -10.40 9.89 -8.76
C ASN A 246 -11.59 9.67 -9.70
N ARG A 247 -12.42 10.70 -9.84
CA ARG A 247 -13.51 10.73 -10.84
C ARG A 247 -13.08 11.32 -12.19
N ARG A 248 -11.89 11.94 -12.25
CA ARG A 248 -11.40 12.73 -13.38
C ARG A 248 -10.02 12.24 -13.82
N GLY A 249 -9.86 12.09 -15.13
CA GLY A 249 -8.62 11.59 -15.76
C GLY A 249 -8.64 10.08 -15.96
N TRP A 250 -7.81 9.60 -16.88
CA TRP A 250 -7.66 8.17 -17.20
C TRP A 250 -6.67 7.44 -16.27
N LYS A 251 -5.81 8.19 -15.56
CA LYS A 251 -4.85 7.63 -14.61
C LYS A 251 -5.53 7.39 -13.26
N GLY A 252 -5.54 6.15 -12.79
CA GLY A 252 -6.07 5.77 -11.49
C GLY A 252 -5.27 6.37 -10.35
N THR A 253 -5.96 7.10 -9.47
CA THR A 253 -5.42 7.54 -8.19
C THR A 253 -6.33 7.14 -7.05
N TYR A 254 -5.72 6.83 -5.92
CA TYR A 254 -6.38 6.32 -4.72
C TYR A 254 -6.01 7.22 -3.55
N SER A 255 -7.00 7.80 -2.88
CA SER A 255 -6.77 8.76 -1.80
C SER A 255 -7.45 8.33 -0.50
N CYS A 256 -6.95 8.86 0.61
CA CYS A 256 -7.66 8.96 1.87
C CYS A 256 -7.61 10.41 2.38
N ILE A 257 -8.44 10.71 3.38
CA ILE A 257 -8.38 11.96 4.13
C ILE A 257 -7.86 11.67 5.52
N VAL A 258 -6.91 12.48 5.98
CA VAL A 258 -6.31 12.40 7.31
C VAL A 258 -6.37 13.77 7.97
N MET A 259 -6.32 13.79 9.31
CA MET A 259 -6.01 14.98 10.07
C MET A 259 -4.48 15.12 10.14
N LEU A 260 -3.96 16.29 9.77
CA LEU A 260 -2.53 16.59 9.82
C LEU A 260 -2.27 17.86 10.62
N HIS A 261 -1.55 17.73 11.73
CA HIS A 261 -1.08 18.84 12.55
C HIS A 261 0.30 19.30 12.08
N TYR A 262 0.39 20.49 11.51
CA TYR A 262 1.64 21.12 11.11
C TYR A 262 2.26 21.87 12.29
N LEU A 263 3.18 21.22 13.00
CA LEU A 263 3.72 21.72 14.26
C LEU A 263 4.51 23.03 14.11
N ASP A 264 5.16 23.24 12.96
CA ASP A 264 5.99 24.43 12.75
C ASP A 264 5.21 25.72 12.48
N ILE A 265 3.92 25.62 12.14
CA ILE A 265 3.06 26.77 11.85
C ILE A 265 1.80 26.79 12.71
N ASP A 266 1.68 25.85 13.66
CA ASP A 266 0.51 25.67 14.54
C ASP A 266 -0.83 25.66 13.77
N VAL A 267 -0.92 24.81 12.74
CA VAL A 267 -2.12 24.66 11.92
C VAL A 267 -2.51 23.20 11.85
N THR A 268 -3.81 22.92 11.99
CA THR A 268 -4.38 21.59 11.75
C THR A 268 -5.19 21.59 10.46
N ASP A 269 -4.81 20.75 9.50
CA ASP A 269 -5.64 20.44 8.34
C ASP A 269 -6.45 19.16 8.61
N TYR A 270 -7.72 19.33 8.97
CA TYR A 270 -8.67 18.24 9.20
C TYR A 270 -9.08 17.49 7.92
N ARG A 271 -8.65 17.97 6.74
CA ARG A 271 -9.00 17.40 5.45
C ARG A 271 -7.77 17.18 4.56
N CYS A 272 -6.61 16.94 5.18
CA CYS A 272 -5.38 16.69 4.45
C CYS A 272 -5.54 15.43 3.58
N ARG A 273 -5.23 15.58 2.29
CA ARG A 273 -5.37 14.48 1.33
C ARG A 273 -4.03 13.79 1.13
N VAL A 274 -4.05 12.47 1.29
CA VAL A 274 -2.97 11.59 0.84
C VAL A 274 -3.44 10.91 -0.45
N THR A 275 -2.56 10.80 -1.44
CA THR A 275 -2.88 10.21 -2.74
C THR A 275 -1.78 9.27 -3.20
N TYR A 276 -2.14 8.06 -3.57
CA TYR A 276 -1.32 7.12 -4.30
C TYR A 276 -1.62 7.20 -5.81
N GLU A 277 -0.58 7.26 -6.63
CA GLU A 277 -0.69 7.47 -8.08
C GLU A 277 -0.34 6.20 -8.86
N ALA A 278 -1.29 5.25 -8.84
CA ALA A 278 -1.11 3.89 -9.34
C ALA A 278 -0.62 3.84 -10.81
N ASP A 279 -1.18 4.69 -11.68
CA ASP A 279 -0.92 4.66 -13.13
C ASP A 279 0.07 5.75 -13.59
N ASN A 280 0.86 6.31 -12.66
CA ASN A 280 1.90 7.28 -12.99
C ASN A 280 3.26 6.85 -12.44
N ASN A 281 3.82 7.62 -11.50
CA ASN A 281 5.11 7.32 -10.89
C ASN A 281 5.02 6.31 -9.74
N ARG A 282 3.80 5.87 -9.37
CA ARG A 282 3.56 4.92 -8.27
C ARG A 282 4.03 5.47 -6.92
N ASP A 283 4.04 6.79 -6.77
CA ASP A 283 4.45 7.47 -5.55
C ASP A 283 3.21 7.88 -4.74
N PHE A 284 3.37 7.91 -3.42
CA PHE A 284 2.45 8.60 -2.53
C PHE A 284 2.72 10.10 -2.56
N ARG A 285 1.68 10.90 -2.40
CA ARG A 285 1.73 12.37 -2.27
C ARG A 285 0.93 12.78 -1.06
N LEU A 286 1.51 13.63 -0.22
CA LEU A 286 0.81 14.30 0.87
C LEU A 286 0.49 15.74 0.46
N GLY A 287 -0.77 16.14 0.52
CA GLY A 287 -1.18 17.52 0.31
C GLY A 287 -0.61 18.44 1.39
N THR A 288 0.31 19.33 1.02
CA THR A 288 0.95 20.27 1.96
C THR A 288 0.61 21.73 1.65
N GLY A 289 -0.60 21.95 1.11
CA GLY A 289 -1.13 23.27 0.77
C GLY A 289 -0.98 24.33 1.88
N PRO A 290 -1.25 24.01 3.16
CA PRO A 290 -1.06 24.93 4.28
C PRO A 290 0.37 25.50 4.43
N LEU A 291 1.40 24.78 3.96
CA LEU A 291 2.80 25.25 4.05
C LEU A 291 3.16 26.29 2.98
N ARG A 292 2.30 26.55 2.00
CA ARG A 292 2.59 27.48 0.90
C ARG A 292 2.91 28.87 1.44
N TYR A 293 3.96 29.50 0.91
CA TYR A 293 4.45 30.83 1.29
C TYR A 293 4.97 30.99 2.72
N THR A 294 5.00 29.93 3.53
CA THR A 294 5.43 30.00 4.94
C THR A 294 6.96 30.04 5.10
N ARG A 295 7.70 29.61 4.08
CA ARG A 295 9.17 29.43 4.09
C ARG A 295 9.70 28.50 5.18
N VAL A 296 8.83 27.71 5.80
CA VAL A 296 9.17 26.85 6.94
C VAL A 296 10.07 25.67 6.58
N ALA A 297 10.11 25.30 5.30
CA ALA A 297 10.91 24.18 4.78
C ALA A 297 11.60 24.56 3.48
N GLN A 298 12.86 24.13 3.32
CA GLN A 298 13.67 24.29 2.12
C GLN A 298 14.23 22.95 1.63
N GLN A 299 14.79 22.94 0.42
CA GLN A 299 15.42 21.75 -0.13
C GLN A 299 16.58 21.27 0.76
N GLY A 300 16.62 19.97 1.03
CA GLY A 300 17.62 19.34 1.90
C GLY A 300 17.14 19.14 3.33
N ASP A 301 16.09 19.85 3.78
CA ASP A 301 15.50 19.62 5.10
C ASP A 301 14.82 18.25 5.18
N LEU A 302 14.63 17.77 6.39
CA LEU A 302 13.93 16.52 6.68
C LEU A 302 12.52 16.83 7.18
N ALA A 303 11.51 16.21 6.58
CA ALA A 303 10.17 16.17 7.15
C ALA A 303 9.98 14.87 7.95
N ALA A 304 9.47 14.98 9.17
CA ALA A 304 8.99 13.87 9.97
C ALA A 304 7.47 13.91 10.00
N ILE A 305 6.83 12.82 9.58
CA ILE A 305 5.39 12.64 9.61
C ILE A 305 5.10 11.51 10.59
N SER A 306 4.55 11.83 11.77
CA SER A 306 4.30 10.83 12.81
C SER A 306 2.83 10.43 12.82
N ARG A 307 2.56 9.12 12.82
CA ARG A 307 1.19 8.60 12.98
C ARG A 307 0.86 8.54 14.47
N ILE A 308 -0.16 9.27 14.88
CA ILE A 308 -0.56 9.41 16.29
C ILE A 308 -1.97 8.88 16.55
N GLY A 309 -2.72 8.62 15.48
CA GLY A 309 -4.01 7.94 15.51
C GLY A 309 -4.25 7.14 14.23
N GLU A 310 -5.45 6.57 14.10
CA GLU A 310 -5.80 5.79 12.92
C GLU A 310 -5.72 6.64 11.64
N ASN A 311 -6.23 7.88 11.71
CA ASN A 311 -6.25 8.89 10.65
C ASN A 311 -5.62 10.23 11.08
N GLU A 312 -4.86 10.23 12.17
CA GLU A 312 -4.28 11.44 12.79
C GLU A 312 -2.76 11.40 12.71
N TYR A 313 -2.19 12.52 12.26
CA TYR A 313 -0.77 12.65 12.00
C TYR A 313 -0.26 14.01 12.45
N THR A 314 1.02 14.07 12.80
CA THR A 314 1.77 15.32 12.95
C THR A 314 2.81 15.45 11.84
N LEU A 315 3.19 16.69 11.52
CA LEU A 315 4.27 17.02 10.60
C LEU A 315 5.21 18.04 11.25
N LYS A 316 6.49 17.70 11.31
CA LYS A 316 7.57 18.56 11.77
C LYS A 316 8.69 18.65 10.73
N ILE A 317 9.23 19.85 10.53
CA ILE A 317 10.37 20.12 9.67
C ILE A 317 11.65 20.23 10.52
N PHE A 318 12.68 19.52 10.11
CA PHE A 318 14.01 19.54 10.70
C PHE A 318 14.99 20.13 9.69
N PRO A 319 15.47 21.38 9.91
CA PRO A 319 16.39 22.04 9.00
C PRO A 319 17.74 21.30 8.91
N GLN A 320 18.29 21.21 7.70
CA GLN A 320 19.62 20.63 7.50
C GLN A 320 20.71 21.33 8.32
N GLY A 321 21.67 20.56 8.85
CA GLY A 321 22.77 21.08 9.68
C GLY A 321 22.38 21.42 11.13
N LYS A 322 21.23 20.92 11.60
CA LYS A 322 20.83 20.95 13.01
C LYS A 322 21.02 19.59 13.66
N ASN A 323 21.26 19.57 14.97
CA ASN A 323 21.51 18.34 15.72
C ASN A 323 20.40 17.29 15.54
N ASP A 324 19.14 17.71 15.59
CA ASP A 324 18.00 16.80 15.41
C ASP A 324 17.95 16.21 13.99
N PHE A 325 18.32 17.01 12.98
CA PHE A 325 18.46 16.52 11.61
C PHE A 325 19.55 15.45 11.52
N ASP A 326 20.72 15.72 12.10
CA ASP A 326 21.87 14.80 12.09
C ASP A 326 21.57 13.50 12.86
N ALA A 327 20.73 13.56 13.89
CA ALA A 327 20.25 12.40 14.63
C ALA A 327 19.25 11.53 13.84
N LEU A 328 18.37 12.16 13.04
CA LEU A 328 17.32 11.47 12.31
C LEU A 328 17.75 10.98 10.92
N ILE A 329 18.64 11.70 10.24
CA ILE A 329 19.05 11.39 8.86
C ILE A 329 19.59 9.97 8.64
N PRO A 330 20.28 9.29 9.60
CA PRO A 330 20.75 7.92 9.40
C PRO A 330 19.62 6.92 9.17
N TYR A 331 18.40 7.24 9.63
CA TYR A 331 17.23 6.39 9.47
C TYR A 331 16.54 6.56 8.11
N ALA A 332 16.85 7.61 7.34
CA ALA A 332 16.40 7.77 5.97
C ALA A 332 17.30 6.97 5.02
N THR A 333 17.16 5.64 5.03
CA THR A 333 18.07 4.69 4.36
C THR A 333 17.73 4.41 2.91
N THR A 334 16.47 4.61 2.49
CA THR A 334 15.98 4.14 1.19
C THR A 334 15.82 5.30 0.22
N PHE A 335 16.32 5.16 -1.01
CA PHE A 335 16.23 6.20 -2.04
C PHE A 335 14.88 6.22 -2.76
N ILE A 336 14.40 7.41 -3.12
CA ILE A 336 13.23 7.65 -3.98
C ILE A 336 13.68 8.38 -5.24
N GLY A 337 13.36 7.81 -6.40
CA GLY A 337 13.69 8.40 -7.69
C GLY A 337 15.20 8.52 -7.94
N HIS A 338 15.59 9.51 -8.75
CA HIS A 338 16.98 9.68 -9.21
C HIS A 338 17.68 10.92 -8.63
N GLN A 339 17.00 11.71 -7.79
CA GLN A 339 17.50 13.01 -7.30
C GLN A 339 18.05 12.95 -5.87
N GLY A 340 18.47 11.77 -5.41
CA GLY A 340 19.09 11.59 -4.10
C GLY A 340 18.14 11.73 -2.90
N LYS A 341 16.83 11.85 -3.13
CA LYS A 341 15.81 11.88 -2.08
C LYS A 341 15.80 10.55 -1.33
N LYS A 342 15.71 10.60 0.00
CA LYS A 342 15.65 9.40 0.84
C LYS A 342 14.49 9.45 1.82
N TYR A 343 14.06 8.29 2.28
CA TYR A 343 13.10 8.12 3.35
C TYR A 343 13.45 6.90 4.22
N GLY A 344 12.76 6.80 5.35
CA GLY A 344 12.72 5.61 6.18
C GLY A 344 11.69 5.74 7.29
N PHE A 345 11.54 4.69 8.08
CA PHE A 345 10.61 4.64 9.20
C PHE A 345 11.36 4.40 10.50
N ILE A 346 10.89 5.05 11.57
CA ILE A 346 11.30 4.79 12.94
C ILE A 346 10.07 4.69 13.84
N SER A 347 10.16 4.02 14.98
CA SER A 347 9.08 4.06 15.96
C SER A 347 8.95 5.45 16.56
N ASN A 348 7.74 5.83 16.97
CA ASN A 348 7.48 7.11 17.64
C ASN A 348 8.31 7.27 18.92
N ASN A 349 8.52 6.18 19.67
CA ASN A 349 9.36 6.18 20.87
C ASN A 349 10.83 6.53 20.53
N VAL A 350 11.40 5.93 19.48
CA VAL A 350 12.76 6.25 19.04
C VAL A 350 12.83 7.71 18.55
N PHE A 351 11.82 8.18 17.82
CA PHE A 351 11.74 9.57 17.38
C PHE A 351 11.74 10.55 18.57
N GLU A 352 10.90 10.30 19.57
CA GLU A 352 10.80 11.13 20.78
C GLU A 352 12.12 11.15 21.55
N ASN A 353 12.78 10.00 21.72
CA ASN A 353 14.07 9.92 22.41
C ASN A 353 15.19 10.70 21.68
N LEU A 354 15.14 10.76 20.35
CA LEU A 354 16.16 11.46 19.56
C LEU A 354 15.93 12.98 19.51
N THR A 355 14.69 13.44 19.59
CA THR A 355 14.32 14.84 19.33
C THR A 355 13.82 15.58 20.57
N GLY A 356 13.40 14.86 21.62
CA GLY A 356 12.67 15.40 22.76
C GLY A 356 11.25 15.88 22.41
N ILE A 357 10.77 15.63 21.21
CA ILE A 357 9.43 16.02 20.74
C ILE A 357 8.52 14.82 20.82
N SER A 358 7.52 14.87 21.70
CA SER A 358 6.50 13.83 21.75
C SER A 358 5.57 13.96 20.54
N PRO A 359 5.40 12.89 19.72
CA PRO A 359 4.45 12.91 18.62
C PRO A 359 3.01 13.12 19.09
N GLU A 360 2.65 12.59 20.27
CA GLU A 360 1.27 12.48 20.74
C GLU A 360 0.74 13.76 21.41
N THR A 361 1.62 14.66 21.86
CA THR A 361 1.23 15.97 22.40
C THR A 361 1.63 17.09 21.46
N PRO A 362 0.68 17.74 20.75
CA PRO A 362 0.97 19.01 20.10
C PRO A 362 1.32 20.03 21.19
N HIS A 363 2.60 20.41 21.27
CA HIS A 363 3.02 21.45 22.20
C HIS A 363 2.46 22.81 21.74
N PRO A 364 1.94 23.64 22.67
CA PRO A 364 1.40 24.97 22.38
C PRO A 364 2.47 25.99 22.00
#